data_AF-A0A2A3LWY0-F1
#
_entry.id   AF-A0A2A3LWY0-F1
#
_cell.length_a   1.000
_cell.length_b   1.000
_cell.length_c   1.000
_cell.angle_alpha   90.00
_cell.angle_beta   90.00
_cell.angle_gamma   90.00
#
_symmetry.space_group_name_H-M   'P 1'
#
loop_
_entity.id
_entity.type
_entity.pdbx_description
1 polymer ?
#
loop_
_entity_poly.entity_id
_entity_poly.type
_entity_poly.pdbx_seq_one_letter_code
_entity_poly.pdbx_strand_id
1 'polypeptide(L)'
;MYMGKAQMLEFGLKGLIHRRFNVPIKDMERWTLGITKNELDKQGIRQDFIAYLGSVVKHRNDMAHEFLLNCAVMNSLGNFSGKGEAGDLFRASYELEQIIILHDWCEEHDAWT
;
A
#
# COMPACT_ATOMS: atom_id res chain seq x y z
N MET A 1 5.27 9.82 -7.24
CA MET A 1 3.80 9.64 -7.14
C MET A 1 3.51 8.45 -6.23
N TYR A 2 3.17 8.69 -4.96
CA TYR A 2 2.97 7.62 -3.95
C TYR A 2 1.70 6.81 -4.21
N MET A 3 0.54 7.49 -4.30
CA MET A 3 -0.76 6.83 -4.42
C MET A 3 -0.87 5.90 -5.62
N GLY A 4 -0.33 6.29 -6.78
CA GLY A 4 -0.31 5.44 -7.97
C GLY A 4 0.47 4.14 -7.76
N LYS A 5 1.65 4.23 -7.13
CA LYS A 5 2.48 3.05 -6.81
C LYS A 5 1.78 2.14 -5.78
N ALA A 6 1.09 2.72 -4.80
CA ALA A 6 0.35 1.95 -3.79
C ALA A 6 -0.85 1.21 -4.42
N GLN A 7 -1.52 1.85 -5.38
CA GLN A 7 -2.59 1.24 -6.18
C GLN A 7 -2.06 0.09 -7.05
N MET A 8 -0.89 0.29 -7.70
CA MET A 8 -0.24 -0.76 -8.48
C MET A 8 0.14 -1.96 -7.61
N LEU A 9 0.69 -1.73 -6.42
CA LEU A 9 0.97 -2.78 -5.45
C LEU A 9 -0.30 -3.53 -5.04
N GLU A 10 -1.40 -2.82 -4.77
CA GLU A 10 -2.70 -3.43 -4.45
C GLU A 10 -3.17 -4.39 -5.56
N PHE A 11 -3.08 -3.98 -6.83
CA PHE A 11 -3.43 -4.84 -7.96
C PHE A 11 -2.49 -6.03 -8.12
N GLY A 12 -1.19 -5.83 -7.92
CA GLY A 12 -0.20 -6.92 -7.94
C GLY A 12 -0.52 -7.99 -6.90
N LEU A 13 -0.82 -7.56 -5.67
CA LEU A 13 -1.17 -8.45 -4.56
C LEU A 13 -2.51 -9.16 -4.77
N LYS A 14 -3.52 -8.51 -5.33
CA LYS A 14 -4.76 -9.20 -5.74
C LYS A 14 -4.48 -10.26 -6.81
N GLY A 15 -3.58 -9.96 -7.75
CA GLY A 15 -3.10 -10.91 -8.75
C GLY A 15 -2.41 -12.13 -8.12
N LEU A 16 -1.55 -11.90 -7.13
CA LEU A 16 -0.91 -12.96 -6.34
C LEU A 16 -1.97 -13.85 -5.67
N ILE A 17 -2.96 -13.27 -5.00
CA ILE A 17 -4.03 -14.04 -4.34
C ILE A 17 -4.81 -14.87 -5.35
N HIS A 18 -5.14 -14.28 -6.50
CA HIS A 18 -5.83 -14.99 -7.57
C HIS A 18 -5.01 -16.19 -8.06
N ARG A 19 -3.72 -16.01 -8.34
CA ARG A 19 -2.85 -17.05 -8.91
C ARG A 19 -2.53 -18.16 -7.91
N ARG A 20 -2.24 -17.83 -6.64
CA ARG A 20 -1.77 -18.81 -5.64
C ARG A 20 -2.88 -19.41 -4.79
N PHE A 21 -3.98 -18.69 -4.55
CA PHE A 21 -5.06 -19.13 -3.67
C PHE A 21 -6.42 -19.27 -4.40
N ASN A 22 -6.44 -19.07 -5.72
CA ASN A 22 -7.62 -19.26 -6.57
C ASN A 22 -8.84 -18.43 -6.15
N VAL A 23 -8.63 -17.27 -5.53
CA VAL A 23 -9.70 -16.31 -5.22
C VAL A 23 -10.07 -15.56 -6.51
N PRO A 24 -11.35 -15.50 -6.91
CA PRO A 24 -11.77 -14.75 -8.10
C PRO A 24 -11.48 -13.26 -7.99
N ILE A 25 -10.94 -12.64 -9.05
CA ILE A 25 -10.68 -11.19 -9.12
C ILE A 25 -11.96 -10.39 -8.84
N LYS A 26 -13.12 -10.87 -9.31
CA LYS A 26 -14.42 -10.25 -9.09
C LYS A 26 -14.75 -10.06 -7.60
N ASP A 27 -14.35 -11.00 -6.76
CA ASP A 27 -14.60 -10.95 -5.32
C ASP A 27 -13.68 -9.92 -4.62
N MET A 28 -12.57 -9.57 -5.29
CA MET A 28 -11.55 -8.64 -4.82
C MET A 28 -11.68 -7.22 -5.39
N GLU A 29 -12.65 -6.95 -6.27
CA GLU A 29 -12.83 -5.64 -6.92
C GLU A 29 -12.91 -4.49 -5.90
N ARG A 30 -13.64 -4.71 -4.80
CA ARG A 30 -13.85 -3.73 -3.73
C ARG A 30 -12.83 -3.81 -2.61
N TRP A 31 -11.87 -4.73 -2.68
CA TRP A 31 -10.89 -4.87 -1.61
C TRP A 31 -9.95 -3.67 -1.63
N THR A 32 -9.66 -3.15 -0.46
CA THR A 32 -8.58 -2.17 -0.28
C THR A 32 -7.26 -2.89 -0.04
N LEU A 33 -6.14 -2.18 -0.10
CA LEU A 33 -4.83 -2.69 0.28
C LEU A 33 -4.82 -3.30 1.69
N GLY A 34 -5.58 -2.72 2.63
CA GLY A 34 -5.73 -3.27 3.99
C GLY A 34 -6.47 -4.60 4.02
N ILE A 35 -7.56 -4.75 3.25
CA ILE A 35 -8.27 -6.03 3.13
C ILE A 35 -7.37 -7.07 2.46
N THR A 36 -6.67 -6.68 1.39
CA THR A 36 -5.74 -7.54 0.65
C THR A 36 -4.62 -8.05 1.56
N LYS A 37 -4.03 -7.18 2.38
CA LYS A 37 -3.03 -7.55 3.40
C LYS A 37 -3.58 -8.59 4.38
N ASN A 38 -4.78 -8.36 4.92
CA ASN A 38 -5.39 -9.29 5.88
C ASN A 38 -5.69 -10.65 5.26
N GLU A 39 -6.02 -10.70 3.97
CA GLU A 39 -6.21 -11.97 3.28
C GLU A 39 -4.88 -12.71 3.07
N LEU A 40 -3.83 -12.03 2.61
CA LEU A 40 -2.50 -12.63 2.46
C LEU A 40 -1.98 -13.23 3.77
N ASP A 41 -2.24 -12.56 4.89
CA ASP A 41 -1.89 -13.03 6.24
C ASP A 41 -2.59 -14.38 6.56
N LYS A 42 -3.90 -14.47 6.31
CA LYS A 42 -4.65 -15.73 6.49
C LYS A 42 -4.15 -16.86 5.61
N GLN A 43 -3.69 -16.52 4.41
CA GLN A 43 -3.20 -17.49 3.41
C GLN A 43 -1.75 -17.93 3.68
N GLY A 44 -1.13 -17.44 4.76
CA GLY A 44 0.18 -17.90 5.23
C GLY A 44 1.36 -17.33 4.44
N ILE A 45 1.21 -16.16 3.82
CA ILE A 45 2.33 -15.43 3.22
C ILE A 45 3.35 -15.06 4.31
N ARG A 46 4.64 -15.07 3.94
CA ARG A 46 5.77 -14.70 4.82
C ARG A 46 5.46 -13.47 5.68
N GLN A 47 5.63 -13.64 6.99
CA GLN A 47 5.16 -12.68 7.99
C GLN A 47 5.92 -11.36 7.98
N ASP A 48 7.17 -11.36 7.55
CA ASP A 48 7.96 -10.14 7.40
C ASP A 48 7.43 -9.26 6.25
N PHE A 49 6.97 -9.86 5.15
CA PHE A 49 6.27 -9.13 4.09
C PHE A 49 4.96 -8.54 4.59
N ILE A 50 4.17 -9.31 5.34
CA ILE A 50 2.89 -8.84 5.93
C ILE A 50 3.12 -7.70 6.93
N ALA A 51 4.14 -7.81 7.78
CA ALA A 51 4.53 -6.77 8.71
C ALA A 51 4.92 -5.49 7.97
N TYR A 52 5.72 -5.62 6.90
CA TYR A 52 6.13 -4.46 6.11
C TYR A 52 4.96 -3.82 5.36
N LEU A 53 4.07 -4.63 4.79
CA LEU A 53 2.86 -4.15 4.13
C LEU A 53 1.95 -3.38 5.10
N GLY A 54 2.00 -3.71 6.39
CA GLY A 54 1.32 -2.98 7.45
C GLY A 54 1.73 -1.50 7.53
N SER A 55 3.03 -1.18 7.39
CA SER A 55 3.48 0.23 7.41
C SER A 55 2.96 1.00 6.20
N VAL A 56 2.99 0.38 5.01
CA VAL A 56 2.50 0.98 3.77
C VAL A 56 0.99 1.23 3.80
N VAL A 57 0.20 0.30 4.35
CA VAL A 57 -1.24 0.49 4.58
C VAL A 57 -1.49 1.68 5.49
N LYS A 58 -0.73 1.81 6.58
CA LYS A 58 -0.83 2.94 7.49
C LYS A 58 -0.49 4.26 6.78
N HIS A 59 0.65 4.33 6.10
CA HIS A 59 1.06 5.52 5.35
C HIS A 59 0.05 5.94 4.28
N ARG A 60 -0.55 5.00 3.56
CA ARG A 60 -1.60 5.29 2.57
C ARG A 60 -2.82 5.93 3.23
N ASN A 61 -3.22 5.44 4.40
CA ASN A 61 -4.33 6.02 5.15
C ASN A 61 -3.97 7.41 5.68
N ASP A 62 -2.80 7.56 6.31
CA ASP A 62 -2.35 8.84 6.88
C ASP A 62 -2.29 9.93 5.79
N MET A 63 -1.70 9.63 4.63
CA MET A 63 -1.66 10.55 3.49
C MET A 63 -3.05 10.86 2.90
N ALA A 64 -3.97 9.90 2.88
CA ALA A 64 -5.33 10.17 2.43
C ALA A 64 -6.03 11.16 3.38
N HIS A 65 -5.83 11.02 4.69
CA HIS A 65 -6.38 11.94 5.68
C HIS A 65 -5.72 13.32 5.61
N GLU A 66 -4.40 13.40 5.49
CA GLU A 66 -3.68 14.67 5.32
C GLU A 66 -4.08 15.39 4.03
N PHE A 67 -4.24 14.67 2.92
CA PHE A 67 -4.72 15.26 1.68
C PHE A 67 -6.12 15.87 1.85
N LEU A 68 -7.03 15.15 2.52
CA LEU A 68 -8.37 15.66 2.82
C LEU A 68 -8.35 16.89 3.74
N LEU A 69 -7.50 16.88 4.78
CA LEU A 69 -7.30 18.01 5.69
C LEU A 69 -6.73 19.22 4.94
N ASN A 70 -5.69 19.02 4.13
CA ASN A 70 -5.06 20.07 3.36
C ASN A 70 -6.02 20.65 2.32
N CYS A 71 -6.84 19.84 1.64
CA CYS A 71 -7.91 20.36 0.78
C CYS A 71 -8.94 21.19 1.57
N ALA A 72 -9.37 20.74 2.75
CA ALA A 72 -10.31 21.48 3.59
C ALA A 72 -9.73 22.82 4.10
N VAL A 73 -8.45 22.84 4.45
CA VAL A 73 -7.72 24.05 4.90
C VAL A 73 -7.46 25.00 3.74
N MET A 74 -7.02 24.51 2.57
CA MET A 74 -6.82 25.35 1.38
C MET A 74 -8.12 26.02 0.92
N ASN A 75 -9.24 25.31 1.04
CA ASN A 75 -10.58 25.86 0.76
C ASN A 75 -11.04 26.89 1.81
N SER A 76 -10.42 26.96 2.99
CA SER A 76 -10.83 27.86 4.07
C SER A 76 -9.85 29.00 4.37
N LEU A 77 -8.54 28.81 4.26
CA LEU A 77 -7.50 29.76 4.70
C LEU A 77 -6.23 29.56 3.87
N GLY A 78 -6.08 30.33 2.79
CA GLY A 78 -5.10 30.10 1.71
C GLY A 78 -3.61 30.31 2.01
N ASN A 79 -3.02 29.70 3.04
CA ASN A 79 -1.55 29.55 3.15
C ASN A 79 -1.17 28.39 4.07
N PHE A 80 -0.42 27.41 3.54
CA PHE A 80 0.15 26.31 4.34
C PHE A 80 1.65 26.16 4.12
N SER A 81 2.39 25.85 5.18
CA SER A 81 3.85 25.63 5.17
C SER A 81 4.18 24.13 5.30
N GLY A 82 4.13 23.39 4.19
CA GLY A 82 4.32 21.93 4.11
C GLY A 82 5.75 21.39 4.30
N LYS A 83 6.58 21.98 5.16
CA LYS A 83 7.99 21.59 5.29
C LYS A 83 8.22 20.24 6.02
N GLY A 84 7.33 19.84 6.92
CA GLY A 84 7.40 18.53 7.60
C GLY A 84 6.87 17.38 6.74
N GLU A 85 5.79 17.63 6.01
CA GLU A 85 5.07 16.65 5.17
C GLU A 85 5.93 16.07 4.04
N ALA A 86 6.90 16.84 3.53
CA ALA A 86 7.82 16.37 2.49
C ALA A 86 8.73 15.22 2.98
N GLY A 87 9.12 15.22 4.26
CA GLY A 87 9.97 14.18 4.85
C GLY A 87 9.22 12.86 5.05
N ASP A 88 8.00 12.94 5.57
CA ASP A 88 7.16 11.76 5.80
C ASP A 88 6.68 11.14 4.48
N LEU A 89 6.32 11.98 3.50
CA LEU A 89 5.99 11.51 2.15
C LEU A 89 7.18 10.83 1.46
N PHE A 90 8.40 11.37 1.63
CA PHE A 90 9.60 10.77 1.10
C PHE A 90 9.86 9.40 1.74
N ARG A 91 9.78 9.31 3.07
CA ARG A 91 9.95 8.05 3.80
C ARG A 91 8.91 7.01 3.39
N ALA A 92 7.64 7.40 3.33
CA ALA A 92 6.58 6.50 2.89
C ALA A 92 6.81 6.05 1.44
N SER A 93 7.20 6.95 0.54
CA SER A 93 7.52 6.60 -0.85
C SER A 93 8.68 5.62 -0.96
N TYR A 94 9.72 5.80 -0.14
CA TYR A 94 10.83 4.87 -0.06
C TYR A 94 10.37 3.50 0.43
N GLU A 95 9.59 3.42 1.52
CA GLU A 95 9.08 2.15 2.05
C GLU A 95 8.19 1.42 1.03
N LEU A 96 7.37 2.16 0.29
CA LEU A 96 6.55 1.61 -0.79
C LEU A 96 7.41 1.05 -1.94
N GLU A 97 8.51 1.70 -2.29
CA GLU A 97 9.42 1.18 -3.31
C GLU A 97 10.11 -0.11 -2.86
N GLN A 98 10.55 -0.17 -1.60
CA GLN A 98 11.19 -1.37 -1.07
C GLN A 98 10.24 -2.58 -1.03
N ILE A 99 8.96 -2.39 -0.67
CA ILE A 99 8.02 -3.51 -0.67
C ILE A 99 7.66 -3.97 -2.09
N ILE A 100 7.68 -3.08 -3.08
CA ILE A 100 7.50 -3.45 -4.50
C ILE A 100 8.69 -4.29 -4.96
N ILE A 101 9.93 -3.89 -4.62
CA ILE A 101 11.14 -4.68 -4.92
C ILE A 101 11.05 -6.06 -4.25
N LEU A 102 10.63 -6.11 -2.98
CA LEU A 102 10.46 -7.36 -2.26
C LEU A 102 9.39 -8.25 -2.89
N HIS A 103 8.27 -7.66 -3.32
CA HIS A 103 7.21 -8.37 -4.04
C HIS A 103 7.76 -9.00 -5.33
N ASP A 104 8.47 -8.22 -6.15
CA ASP A 104 9.00 -8.70 -7.44
C ASP A 104 10.03 -9.81 -7.22
N TRP A 105 10.89 -9.67 -6.21
CA TRP A 105 11.83 -10.71 -5.82
C TRP A 105 11.12 -12.00 -5.38
N CYS A 106 10.06 -11.89 -4.58
CA CYS A 106 9.25 -13.04 -4.16
C CYS A 106 8.56 -13.72 -5.34
N GLU A 107 8.01 -12.97 -6.31
CA GLU A 107 7.42 -13.55 -7.52
C GLU A 107 8.47 -14.30 -8.36
N GLU A 108 9.67 -13.72 -8.54
CA GLU A 108 10.74 -14.32 -9.34
C GLU A 108 11.28 -15.61 -8.72
N HIS A 109 11.33 -15.69 -7.39
CA HIS A 109 11.96 -16.80 -6.65
C HIS A 109 10.95 -17.74 -5.96
N ASP A 110 9.64 -17.52 -6.15
CA ASP A 110 8.54 -18.22 -5.45
C ASP A 110 8.66 -18.17 -3.91
N ALA A 111 9.28 -17.12 -3.38
CA ALA A 111 9.70 -16.99 -1.98
C ALA A 111 8.60 -16.38 -1.07
N TRP A 112 7.40 -16.94 -1.18
CA TRP A 112 6.20 -16.43 -0.50
C TRP A 112 5.89 -17.11 0.84
N THR A 113 6.59 -18.20 1.17
CA THR A 113 6.42 -19.04 2.37
C THR A 113 7.76 -19.36 3.01
#